data_AF-A0A172U1D8-F1
#
_entry.id   AF-A0A172U1D8-F1
#
_cell.length_a   1.000
_cell.length_b   1.000
_cell.length_c   1.000
_cell.angle_alpha   90.00
_cell.angle_beta   90.00
_cell.angle_gamma   90.00
#
_symmetry.space_group_name_H-M   'P 1'
#
loop_
_entity.id
_entity.type
_entity.pdbx_description
1 polymer ?
#
loop_
_entity_poly.entity_id
_entity_poly.type
_entity_poly.pdbx_seq_one_letter_code
_entity_poly.pdbx_strand_id
1 'polypeptide(L)'
;MHKLKKEFIFHYPLKHKVVKDLKIVTEHVGDLVIEGIGYFNPSASPIDVFDRYTVDIEFIRWNGTDIKPVLEVTGVLEDLEEAAIRYFANQLENSMNKAA
;
A
#
# COMPACT_ATOMS: atom_id res chain seq x y z
N MET A 1 -14.81 -12.67 -17.27
CA MET A 1 -14.67 -12.14 -15.90
C MET A 1 -14.04 -10.76 -15.98
N HIS A 2 -14.75 -9.70 -15.60
CA HIS A 2 -14.18 -8.35 -15.58
C HIS A 2 -13.31 -8.18 -14.35
N LYS A 3 -11.98 -8.18 -14.53
CA LYS A 3 -11.04 -7.67 -13.53
C LYS A 3 -11.28 -6.17 -13.43
N LEU A 4 -11.72 -5.69 -12.27
CA LEU A 4 -11.85 -4.25 -12.06
C LEU A 4 -10.43 -3.70 -11.87
N LYS A 5 -9.99 -2.86 -12.80
CA LYS A 5 -8.69 -2.18 -12.81
C LYS A 5 -8.90 -0.75 -12.32
N LYS A 6 -8.13 -0.30 -11.32
CA LYS A 6 -8.22 1.08 -10.84
C LYS A 6 -6.87 1.57 -10.34
N GLU A 7 -6.49 2.75 -10.80
CA GLU A 7 -5.32 3.48 -10.32
C GLU A 7 -5.57 4.01 -8.90
N PHE A 8 -4.53 3.97 -8.08
CA PHE A 8 -4.56 4.50 -6.73
C PHE A 8 -3.25 5.21 -6.39
N ILE A 9 -3.36 6.18 -5.49
CA ILE A 9 -2.22 6.86 -4.87
C ILE A 9 -2.48 6.85 -3.37
N PHE A 10 -1.50 6.41 -2.58
CA PHE A 10 -1.60 6.50 -1.14
C PHE A 10 -0.27 6.92 -0.49
N HIS A 11 -0.39 7.51 0.70
CA HIS A 11 0.73 7.99 1.48
C HIS A 11 1.03 6.98 2.58
N TYR A 12 2.24 6.43 2.57
CA TYR A 12 2.70 5.47 3.57
C TYR A 12 3.66 6.15 4.55
N PRO A 13 3.26 6.31 5.83
CA PRO A 13 4.05 7.05 6.81
C PRO A 13 5.24 6.23 7.30
N LEU A 14 6.46 6.71 7.06
CA LEU A 14 7.67 6.15 7.63
C LEU A 14 7.83 6.58 9.07
N LYS A 15 7.88 5.60 9.96
CA LYS A 15 8.03 5.81 11.40
C LYS A 15 9.21 5.01 11.92
N HIS A 16 9.94 5.58 12.87
CA HIS A 16 10.98 4.86 13.60
C HIS A 16 10.76 4.95 15.11
N LYS A 17 11.17 3.91 15.83
CA LYS A 17 11.10 3.86 17.29
C LYS A 17 12.44 4.33 17.86
N VAL A 18 12.38 5.31 18.75
CA VAL A 18 13.55 5.85 19.46
C VAL A 18 13.30 5.84 20.96
N VAL A 19 14.36 5.75 21.75
CA VAL A 19 14.28 5.87 23.22
C VAL A 19 14.61 7.31 23.60
N LYS A 20 13.63 8.01 24.19
CA LYS A 20 13.77 9.38 24.68
C LYS A 20 13.26 9.43 26.11
N ASP A 21 14.05 9.98 27.03
CA ASP A 21 13.69 10.10 28.45
C ASP A 21 13.22 8.77 29.08
N LEU A 22 13.94 7.68 28.79
CA LEU A 22 13.62 6.31 29.24
C LEU A 22 12.26 5.76 28.74
N LYS A 23 11.67 6.36 27.69
CA LYS A 23 10.42 5.91 27.06
C LYS A 23 10.62 5.61 25.58
N ILE A 24 9.91 4.60 25.08
CA ILE A 24 9.85 4.29 23.63
C ILE A 24 8.88 5.27 22.99
N VAL A 25 9.39 6.10 22.08
CA VAL A 25 8.60 7.06 21.29
C VAL A 25 8.66 6.64 19.82
N THR A 26 7.53 6.75 19.13
CA THR A 26 7.47 6.56 17.68
C THR A 26 7.47 7.93 17.01
N GLU A 27 8.53 8.24 16.28
CA GLU A 27 8.67 9.51 15.56
C GLU A 27 8.37 9.32 14.07
N HIS A 28 7.74 10.32 13.46
CA HIS A 28 7.42 10.37 12.05
C HIS A 28 8.62 10.95 11.28
N VAL A 29 9.16 10.19 10.33
CA VAL A 29 10.29 10.57 9.48
C VAL A 29 9.82 11.29 8.21
N GLY A 30 8.72 10.84 7.63
CA GLY A 30 8.05 11.44 6.47
C GLY A 30 7.15 10.43 5.77
N ASP A 31 6.52 10.83 4.66
CA ASP A 31 5.60 9.98 3.91
C ASP A 31 6.21 9.52 2.58
N LEU A 32 6.06 8.23 2.27
CA LEU A 32 6.24 7.70 0.92
C LEU A 32 4.96 7.90 0.12
N VAL A 33 5.10 8.34 -1.12
CA VAL A 33 3.98 8.36 -2.08
C VAL A 33 4.06 7.09 -2.92
N ILE A 34 3.04 6.25 -2.82
CA ILE A 34 2.95 5.00 -3.56
C ILE A 34 1.87 5.14 -4.62
N GLU A 35 2.28 4.95 -5.87
CA GLU A 35 1.43 5.03 -7.05
C GLU A 35 1.36 3.64 -7.68
N GLY A 36 0.15 3.18 -8.00
CA GLY A 36 0.00 1.86 -8.61
C GLY A 36 -1.40 1.58 -9.10
N ILE A 37 -1.54 0.35 -9.61
CA ILE A 37 -2.76 -0.15 -10.20
C ILE A 37 -3.23 -1.36 -9.40
N GLY A 38 -4.46 -1.28 -8.89
CA GLY A 38 -5.10 -2.41 -8.22
C GLY A 38 -5.99 -3.20 -9.17
N TYR A 39 -6.06 -4.51 -8.93
CA TYR A 39 -6.86 -5.48 -9.64
C TYR A 39 -7.73 -6.26 -8.66
N PHE A 40 -9.02 -6.36 -8.96
CA PHE A 40 -9.97 -7.14 -8.16
C PHE A 40 -10.39 -8.42 -8.88
N ASN A 41 -10.27 -9.56 -8.19
CA ASN A 41 -10.75 -10.86 -8.64
C ASN A 41 -12.05 -11.24 -7.89
N PRO A 42 -13.23 -11.10 -8.51
CA PRO A 42 -14.50 -11.42 -7.86
C PRO A 42 -14.70 -12.93 -7.60
N SER A 43 -13.90 -13.80 -8.21
CA SER A 43 -14.02 -15.25 -8.05
C SER A 43 -13.16 -15.82 -6.93
N ALA A 44 -12.23 -15.03 -6.38
CA ALA A 44 -11.48 -15.41 -5.19
C ALA A 44 -12.37 -15.40 -3.94
N SER A 45 -11.99 -16.19 -2.93
CA SER A 45 -12.69 -16.21 -1.65
C SER A 45 -12.68 -14.83 -0.99
N PRO A 46 -13.81 -14.33 -0.44
CA PRO A 46 -13.83 -13.07 0.31
C PRO A 46 -12.88 -13.04 1.51
N ILE A 47 -12.51 -14.21 2.05
CA ILE A 47 -11.62 -14.36 3.21
C ILE A 47 -10.15 -14.24 2.80
N ASP A 48 -9.82 -14.55 1.53
CA ASP A 48 -8.45 -14.51 1.02
C ASP A 48 -8.17 -13.17 0.33
N VAL A 49 -7.72 -12.19 1.12
CA VAL A 49 -7.46 -10.83 0.64
C VAL A 49 -6.36 -10.82 -0.44
N PHE A 50 -5.35 -11.69 -0.34
CA PHE A 50 -4.20 -11.68 -1.23
C PHE A 50 -4.47 -12.38 -2.57
N ASP A 51 -5.39 -13.34 -2.62
CA ASP A 51 -5.90 -13.91 -3.87
C ASP A 51 -6.97 -13.02 -4.53
N ARG A 52 -7.71 -12.26 -3.71
CA ARG A 52 -8.81 -11.40 -4.16
C ARG A 52 -8.36 -10.07 -4.72
N TYR A 53 -7.25 -9.53 -4.21
CA TYR A 53 -6.71 -8.25 -4.63
C TYR A 53 -5.24 -8.42 -5.01
N THR A 54 -4.87 -7.89 -6.18
CA THR A 54 -3.48 -7.79 -6.62
C THR A 54 -3.18 -6.33 -6.90
N VAL A 55 -1.95 -5.91 -6.65
CA VAL A 55 -1.47 -4.56 -6.99
C VAL A 55 -0.23 -4.65 -7.85
N ASP A 56 -0.08 -3.66 -8.72
CA ASP A 56 1.13 -3.42 -9.51
C ASP A 56 1.60 -2.01 -9.16
N ILE A 57 2.69 -1.92 -8.40
CA ILE A 57 3.24 -0.63 -7.95
C ILE A 57 4.11 -0.07 -9.06
N GLU A 58 3.76 1.10 -9.57
CA GLU A 58 4.52 1.78 -10.62
C GLU A 58 5.64 2.62 -10.03
N PHE A 59 5.34 3.40 -8.98
CA PHE A 59 6.31 4.29 -8.35
C PHE A 59 6.21 4.28 -6.83
N ILE A 60 7.37 4.40 -6.17
CA ILE A 60 7.46 4.67 -4.73
C ILE A 60 8.35 5.88 -4.55
N ARG A 61 7.75 7.05 -4.29
CA ARG A 61 8.49 8.31 -4.20
C ARG A 61 8.77 8.72 -2.77
N TRP A 62 10.02 9.09 -2.51
CA TRP A 62 10.43 9.83 -1.32
C TRP A 62 10.92 11.22 -1.74
N ASN A 63 10.29 12.28 -1.22
CA ASN A 63 10.60 13.66 -1.60
C ASN A 63 10.65 13.88 -3.14
N GLY A 64 9.72 13.25 -3.86
CA GLY A 64 9.62 13.32 -5.33
C GLY A 64 10.56 12.41 -6.11
N THR A 65 11.52 11.76 -5.46
CA THR A 65 12.46 10.82 -6.09
C THR A 65 11.92 9.40 -6.01
N ASP A 66 11.89 8.69 -7.14
CA ASP A 66 11.52 7.28 -7.15
C ASP A 66 12.62 6.41 -6.51
N ILE A 67 12.25 5.71 -5.45
CA ILE A 67 13.12 4.83 -4.67
C ILE A 67 12.71 3.36 -4.81
N LYS A 68 11.71 3.02 -5.64
CA LYS A 68 11.30 1.62 -5.86
C LYS A 68 12.47 0.69 -6.20
N PRO A 69 13.42 1.05 -7.09
CA PRO A 69 14.56 0.18 -7.38
C PRO A 69 15.45 -0.11 -6.16
N VAL A 70 15.56 0.85 -5.23
CA VAL A 70 16.32 0.65 -4.00
C VAL A 70 15.61 -0.34 -3.09
N LEU A 71 14.28 -0.23 -2.98
CA LEU A 71 13.44 -1.10 -2.15
C LEU A 71 13.38 -2.54 -2.66
N GLU A 72 13.43 -2.72 -3.99
CA GLU A 72 13.55 -4.04 -4.64
C GLU A 72 14.86 -4.73 -4.25
N VAL A 73 15.98 -4.00 -4.27
CA VAL A 73 17.30 -4.55 -3.94
C VAL A 73 17.45 -4.83 -2.45
N THR A 74 16.85 -4.01 -1.58
CA THR A 74 16.92 -4.20 -0.13
C THR A 74 15.93 -5.23 0.42
N GLY A 75 14.99 -5.70 -0.41
CA GLY A 75 13.96 -6.68 0.00
C GLY A 75 12.88 -6.09 0.91
N VAL A 76 12.69 -4.76 0.90
CA VAL A 76 11.69 -4.06 1.75
C VAL A 76 10.40 -3.77 0.97
N LEU A 77 10.35 -4.16 -0.32
CA LEU A 77 9.19 -3.91 -1.17
C LEU A 77 7.93 -4.68 -0.70
N GLU A 78 8.10 -5.90 -0.17
CA GLU A 78 6.99 -6.78 0.22
C GLU A 78 6.05 -6.12 1.25
N ASP A 79 6.61 -5.43 2.25
CA ASP A 79 5.82 -4.72 3.26
C ASP A 79 4.95 -3.61 2.65
N LEU A 80 5.47 -2.94 1.61
CA LEU A 80 4.76 -1.87 0.91
C LEU A 80 3.71 -2.42 -0.05
N GLU A 81 3.96 -3.58 -0.66
CA GLU A 81 2.98 -4.31 -1.47
C GLU A 81 1.79 -4.77 -0.61
N GLU A 82 2.05 -5.34 0.56
CA GLU A 82 0.97 -5.71 1.49
C GLU A 82 0.15 -4.47 1.90
N ALA A 83 0.82 -3.37 2.25
CA ALA A 83 0.15 -2.13 2.60
C ALA A 83 -0.72 -1.59 1.43
N ALA A 84 -0.20 -1.68 0.21
CA ALA A 84 -0.90 -1.27 -1.00
C ALA A 84 -2.15 -2.13 -1.29
N ILE A 85 -2.04 -3.45 -1.13
CA ILE A 85 -3.17 -4.39 -1.26
C ILE A 85 -4.28 -4.03 -0.26
N ARG A 86 -3.91 -3.84 1.00
CA ARG A 86 -4.88 -3.48 2.07
C ARG A 86 -5.52 -2.11 1.81
N TYR A 87 -4.74 -1.13 1.36
CA TYR A 87 -5.26 0.17 0.98
C TYR A 87 -6.27 0.06 -0.16
N PHE A 88 -5.92 -0.66 -1.23
CA PHE A 88 -6.78 -0.84 -2.40
C PHE A 88 -8.09 -1.58 -2.05
N ALA A 89 -8.01 -2.64 -1.24
CA ALA A 89 -9.18 -3.37 -0.75
C ALA A 89 -10.15 -2.44 0.00
N ASN A 90 -9.64 -1.66 0.95
CA ASN A 90 -10.42 -0.69 1.72
C ASN A 90 -11.03 0.41 0.81
N GLN A 91 -10.26 0.89 -0.17
CA GLN A 91 -10.73 1.88 -1.13
C GLN A 91 -11.91 1.34 -1.97
N LEU A 92 -11.85 0.09 -2.41
CA LEU A 92 -12.93 -0.56 -3.16
C LEU A 92 -14.17 -0.79 -2.29
N GLU A 93 -14.01 -1.34 -1.09
CA GLU A 93 -15.12 -1.57 -0.16
C GLU A 93 -15.86 -0.27 0.17
N ASN A 94 -15.13 0.81 0.46
CA ASN A 94 -15.74 2.12 0.70
C ASN A 94 -16.41 2.71 -0.53
N SER A 95 -15.89 2.44 -1.74
CA SER A 95 -16.50 2.90 -2.99
C SER A 95 -17.81 2.16 -3.25
N MET A 96 -17.87 0.86 -2.94
CA MET A 96 -19.08 0.05 -3.08
C MET A 96 -20.16 0.42 -2.06
N ASN A 97 -19.77 0.68 -0.81
CA ASN A 97 -20.71 1.09 0.26
C ASN A 97 -21.32 2.48 0.02
N LYS A 98 -20.68 3.34 -0.78
CA LYS A 98 -21.23 4.66 -1.16
C LYS A 98 -22.22 4.62 -2.33
N ALA A 99 -22.28 3.50 -3.06
CA ALA A 99 -23.12 3.33 -4.24
C ALA A 99 -24.41 2.53 -3.98
N ALA A 100 -24.60 2.04 -2.74
CA ALA A 100 -25.79 1.36 -2.25
C ALA A 100 -26.63 2.29 -1.37
#